data_AF-A0A0V9UH04-F1
#
_entry.id   AF-A0A0V9UH04-F1
#
_cell.length_a   1.000
_cell.length_b   1.000
_cell.length_c   1.000
_cell.angle_alpha   90.00
_cell.angle_beta   90.00
_cell.angle_gamma   90.00
#
_symmetry.space_group_name_H-M   'P 1'
#
loop_
_entity.id
_entity.type
_entity.pdbx_description
1 polymer ?
#
loop_
_entity_poly.entity_id
_entity_poly.type
_entity_poly.pdbx_seq_one_letter_code
_entity_poly.pdbx_strand_id
1 'polypeptide(L)'
;MEVTPAQRVRANIEDDVPVADRTFVRLLADRRIWPMFLFRALSLQGTHPTVMVALEQHSKSFTEPSVRAENTLAYTYRIYFGENVADSARELREMHRPITGLDYEGRRYHAWNRDVWTWVHLTTIESLIYAIEVCFGPQPAPEVEAFYRESCRLGMLFGVREQDMPDDVAGLRAYVERGSPTSSRCRPEPGECSSSSTNRT
;
A
#
# COMPACT_ATOMS: atom_id res chain seq x y z
N MET A 1 -34.51 7.41 3.72
CA MET A 1 -33.58 7.23 2.57
C MET A 1 -32.23 6.91 3.16
N GLU A 2 -31.74 5.68 2.99
CA GLU A 2 -30.50 5.22 3.63
C GLU A 2 -29.29 5.75 2.84
N VAL A 3 -28.42 6.52 3.50
CA VAL A 3 -27.23 7.08 2.85
C VAL A 3 -26.22 5.94 2.63
N THR A 4 -25.86 5.69 1.37
CA THR A 4 -24.89 4.64 1.02
C THR A 4 -23.51 4.95 1.61
N PRO A 5 -22.67 3.93 1.87
CA PRO A 5 -21.30 4.15 2.36
C PRO A 5 -20.50 5.14 1.48
N ALA A 6 -20.65 5.06 0.16
CA ALA A 6 -20.01 5.98 -0.78
C ALA A 6 -20.52 7.44 -0.66
N GLN A 7 -21.82 7.64 -0.38
CA GLN A 7 -22.38 8.97 -0.12
C GLN A 7 -21.94 9.53 1.23
N ARG A 8 -21.76 8.67 2.24
CA ARG A 8 -21.18 9.06 3.55
C ARG A 8 -19.72 9.48 3.42
N VAL A 9 -18.91 8.72 2.65
CA VAL A 9 -17.52 9.07 2.36
C VAL A 9 -17.45 10.39 1.59
N ARG A 10 -18.31 10.60 0.59
CA ARG A 10 -18.38 11.85 -0.17
C ARG A 10 -18.79 13.06 0.68
N ALA A 11 -19.81 12.93 1.52
CA ALA A 11 -20.25 14.00 2.42
C ALA A 11 -19.18 14.35 3.49
N ASN A 12 -18.43 13.34 3.97
CA ASN A 12 -17.32 13.55 4.89
C ASN A 12 -16.06 14.17 4.24
N ILE A 13 -16.00 14.20 2.91
CA ILE A 13 -14.90 14.81 2.13
C ILE A 13 -15.28 16.26 1.73
N GLU A 14 -16.56 16.52 1.46
CA GLU A 14 -17.06 17.84 1.03
C GLU A 14 -16.96 18.91 2.13
N ASP A 15 -16.82 18.55 3.41
CA ASP A 15 -16.76 19.54 4.50
C ASP A 15 -15.37 19.95 5.02
N ASP A 16 -14.25 19.24 4.77
CA ASP A 16 -12.94 19.68 5.34
C ASP A 16 -11.66 18.97 4.85
N VAL A 17 -11.28 19.03 3.56
CA VAL A 17 -9.95 18.49 3.17
C VAL A 17 -9.18 19.32 2.14
N PRO A 18 -8.44 20.35 2.58
CA PRO A 18 -7.10 20.59 2.06
C PRO A 18 -6.13 19.70 2.87
N VAL A 19 -5.66 18.61 2.26
CA VAL A 19 -4.59 17.73 2.81
C VAL A 19 -3.36 18.57 3.23
N ALA A 20 -3.15 19.70 2.54
CA ALA A 20 -1.96 20.56 2.62
C ALA A 20 -1.72 21.32 3.95
N ASP A 21 -2.69 21.45 4.86
CA ASP A 21 -2.53 22.35 6.03
C ASP A 21 -1.92 21.69 7.28
N ARG A 22 -1.71 20.37 7.28
CA ARG A 22 -1.15 19.63 8.43
C ARG A 22 0.37 19.47 8.33
N THR A 23 1.08 19.66 9.45
CA THR A 23 2.54 19.45 9.57
C THR A 23 2.98 18.11 8.98
N PHE A 24 2.24 17.04 9.29
CA PHE A 24 2.52 15.69 8.79
C PHE A 24 2.51 15.58 7.24
N VAL A 25 1.58 16.26 6.58
CA VAL A 25 1.50 16.31 5.10
C VAL A 25 2.60 17.18 4.52
N ARG A 26 3.03 18.24 5.21
CA ARG A 26 4.20 19.02 4.78
C ARG A 26 5.47 18.17 4.79
N LEU A 27 5.61 17.27 5.75
CA LEU A 27 6.73 16.32 5.80
C LEU A 27 6.68 15.32 4.63
N LEU A 28 5.49 14.95 4.14
CA LEU A 28 5.34 14.13 2.93
C LEU A 28 5.92 14.79 1.67
N ALA A 29 5.98 16.12 1.62
CA ALA A 29 6.56 16.84 0.49
C ALA A 29 8.11 16.87 0.53
N ASP A 30 8.73 16.47 1.63
CA ASP A 30 10.19 16.52 1.76
C ASP A 30 10.86 15.35 1.04
N ARG A 31 11.76 15.68 0.10
CA ARG A 31 12.41 14.67 -0.74
C ARG A 31 13.19 13.60 0.04
N ARG A 32 13.62 13.90 1.28
CA ARG A 32 14.43 13.01 2.11
C ARG A 32 13.69 11.73 2.48
N ILE A 33 12.35 11.77 2.57
CA ILE A 33 11.57 10.58 2.96
C ILE A 33 11.44 9.59 1.80
N TRP A 34 11.46 10.05 0.55
CA TRP A 34 11.08 9.23 -0.59
C TRP A 34 11.94 7.97 -0.79
N PRO A 35 13.28 8.03 -0.67
CA PRO A 35 14.09 6.81 -0.77
C PRO A 35 13.72 5.77 0.29
N MET A 36 13.51 6.20 1.55
CA MET A 36 13.15 5.31 2.66
C MET A 36 11.76 4.73 2.47
N PHE A 37 10.78 5.58 2.14
CA PHE A 37 9.42 5.18 1.85
C PHE A 37 9.37 4.14 0.71
N LEU A 38 10.00 4.42 -0.43
CA LEU A 38 9.93 3.54 -1.60
C LEU A 38 10.56 2.18 -1.31
N PHE A 39 11.74 2.19 -0.69
CA PHE A 39 12.43 0.95 -0.37
C PHE A 39 11.58 0.07 0.56
N ARG A 40 11.05 0.65 1.65
CA ARG A 40 10.23 -0.09 2.61
C ARG A 40 8.90 -0.54 2.01
N ALA A 41 8.17 0.37 1.35
CA ALA A 41 6.86 0.07 0.79
C ALA A 41 6.94 -1.05 -0.26
N LEU A 42 7.89 -0.96 -1.20
CA LEU A 42 8.03 -1.97 -2.25
C LEU A 42 8.48 -3.33 -1.67
N SER A 43 9.37 -3.31 -0.67
CA SER A 43 9.80 -4.54 0.02
C SER A 43 8.64 -5.22 0.75
N LEU A 44 7.87 -4.47 1.55
CA LEU A 44 6.71 -5.00 2.25
C LEU A 44 5.63 -5.49 1.30
N GLN A 45 5.33 -4.74 0.24
CA GLN A 45 4.33 -5.14 -0.77
C GLN A 45 4.72 -6.46 -1.44
N GLY A 46 6.00 -6.63 -1.78
CA GLY A 46 6.54 -7.85 -2.39
C GLY A 46 6.42 -9.09 -1.50
N THR A 47 6.25 -8.96 -0.19
CA THR A 47 6.06 -10.12 0.70
C THR A 47 4.72 -10.83 0.51
N HIS A 48 3.74 -10.20 -0.15
CA HIS A 48 2.46 -10.84 -0.45
C HIS A 48 2.60 -11.70 -1.72
N PRO A 49 2.34 -13.03 -1.67
CA PRO A 49 2.57 -13.93 -2.80
C PRO A 49 1.89 -13.49 -4.11
N THR A 50 0.62 -13.09 -4.02
CA THR A 50 -0.12 -12.57 -5.18
C THR A 50 0.46 -11.27 -5.75
N VAL A 51 1.01 -10.39 -4.90
CA VAL A 51 1.69 -9.17 -5.39
C VAL A 51 2.95 -9.57 -6.13
N MET A 52 3.74 -10.50 -5.59
CA MET A 52 4.96 -10.98 -6.25
C MET A 52 4.67 -11.57 -7.63
N VAL A 53 3.68 -12.47 -7.72
CA VAL A 53 3.25 -13.06 -9.01
C VAL A 53 2.76 -11.97 -9.97
N ALA A 54 1.93 -11.04 -9.49
CA ALA A 54 1.41 -9.97 -10.33
C ALA A 54 2.51 -9.05 -10.87
N LEU A 55 3.56 -8.78 -10.07
CA LEU A 55 4.74 -8.05 -10.51
C LEU A 55 5.49 -8.82 -11.60
N GLU A 56 5.72 -10.12 -11.41
CA GLU A 56 6.39 -10.95 -12.42
C GLU A 56 5.62 -10.99 -13.75
N GLN A 57 4.29 -11.12 -13.69
CA GLN A 57 3.46 -11.33 -14.88
C GLN A 57 3.07 -10.04 -15.61
N HIS A 58 2.93 -8.91 -14.89
CA HIS A 58 2.34 -7.69 -15.44
C HIS A 58 3.25 -6.47 -15.34
N SER A 59 4.46 -6.59 -14.78
CA SER A 59 5.36 -5.46 -14.65
C SER A 59 6.78 -5.81 -15.08
N LYS A 60 7.54 -4.75 -15.39
CA LYS A 60 8.98 -4.83 -15.57
C LYS A 60 9.73 -4.53 -14.28
N SER A 61 9.12 -4.71 -13.10
CA SER A 61 9.71 -4.23 -11.83
C SER A 61 11.09 -4.82 -11.52
N PHE A 62 11.40 -6.02 -12.02
CA PHE A 62 12.71 -6.66 -11.82
C PHE A 62 13.77 -6.23 -12.85
N THR A 63 13.35 -5.72 -14.02
CA THR A 63 14.25 -5.28 -15.09
C THR A 63 14.35 -3.76 -15.20
N GLU A 64 13.32 -3.04 -14.76
CA GLU A 64 13.16 -1.58 -14.78
C GLU A 64 12.61 -1.09 -13.41
N PRO A 65 13.38 -1.24 -12.30
CA PRO A 65 12.92 -0.88 -10.96
C PRO A 65 12.64 0.62 -10.78
N SER A 66 13.32 1.49 -11.54
CA SER A 66 13.09 2.94 -11.53
C SER A 66 11.68 3.30 -12.00
N VAL A 67 11.19 2.68 -13.07
CA VAL A 67 9.84 2.92 -13.60
C VAL A 67 8.76 2.53 -12.59
N ARG A 68 8.99 1.44 -11.84
CA ARG A 68 8.08 1.04 -10.75
C ARG A 68 8.07 2.08 -9.62
N ALA A 69 9.25 2.56 -9.23
CA ALA A 69 9.39 3.58 -8.21
C ALA A 69 8.70 4.89 -8.62
N GLU A 70 8.90 5.33 -9.87
CA GLU A 70 8.27 6.52 -10.46
C GLU A 70 6.74 6.42 -10.43
N ASN A 71 6.17 5.29 -10.86
CA ASN A 71 4.71 5.09 -10.82
C ASN A 71 4.17 5.13 -9.39
N THR A 72 4.87 4.52 -8.44
CA THR A 72 4.47 4.51 -7.02
C THR A 72 4.50 5.92 -6.44
N LEU A 73 5.57 6.69 -6.71
CA LEU A 73 5.70 8.08 -6.32
C LEU A 73 4.61 8.95 -6.93
N ALA A 74 4.40 8.86 -8.24
CA ALA A 74 3.43 9.67 -8.96
C ALA A 74 2.00 9.46 -8.43
N TYR A 75 1.61 8.21 -8.19
CA TYR A 75 0.30 7.92 -7.61
C TYR A 75 0.17 8.35 -6.16
N THR A 76 1.20 8.11 -5.34
CA THR A 76 1.21 8.60 -3.94
C THR A 76 1.05 10.12 -3.94
N TYR A 77 1.79 10.83 -4.79
CA TYR A 77 1.69 12.28 -4.90
C TYR A 77 0.29 12.73 -5.34
N ARG A 78 -0.31 12.10 -6.34
CA ARG A 78 -1.68 12.42 -6.79
C ARG A 78 -2.74 12.20 -5.71
N ILE A 79 -2.60 11.16 -4.90
CA ILE A 79 -3.55 10.85 -3.83
C ILE A 79 -3.45 11.84 -2.67
N TYR A 80 -2.24 12.24 -2.27
CA TYR A 80 -2.04 13.13 -1.11
C TYR A 80 -1.98 14.63 -1.45
N PHE A 81 -1.63 15.00 -2.68
CA PHE A 81 -1.44 16.40 -3.09
C PHE A 81 -2.23 16.82 -4.33
N GLY A 82 -2.96 15.90 -4.96
CA GLY A 82 -3.74 16.20 -6.16
C GLY A 82 -4.99 17.03 -5.86
N GLU A 83 -5.35 17.92 -6.78
CA GLU A 83 -6.55 18.77 -6.67
C GLU A 83 -7.85 17.97 -6.80
N ASN A 84 -7.82 16.84 -7.52
CA ASN A 84 -8.98 15.98 -7.73
C ASN A 84 -8.65 14.52 -7.37
N VAL A 85 -8.71 14.25 -6.07
CA VAL A 85 -8.42 12.95 -5.48
C VAL A 85 -9.40 11.87 -5.95
N ALA A 86 -10.68 12.21 -6.16
CA ALA A 86 -11.69 11.25 -6.60
C ALA A 86 -11.42 10.71 -8.01
N ASP A 87 -11.05 11.59 -8.95
CA ASP A 87 -10.66 11.17 -10.30
C ASP A 87 -9.35 10.37 -10.28
N SER A 88 -8.37 10.78 -9.47
CA SER A 88 -7.11 10.04 -9.28
C SER A 88 -7.34 8.63 -8.71
N ALA A 89 -8.27 8.49 -7.75
CA ALA A 89 -8.67 7.21 -7.17
C ALA A 89 -9.35 6.31 -8.22
N ARG A 90 -10.20 6.88 -9.08
CA ARG A 90 -10.80 6.16 -10.21
C ARG A 90 -9.73 5.68 -11.20
N GLU A 91 -8.82 6.56 -11.63
CA GLU A 91 -7.71 6.21 -12.52
C GLU A 91 -6.86 5.07 -11.95
N LEU A 92 -6.49 5.15 -10.67
CA LEU A 92 -5.73 4.11 -9.98
C LEU A 92 -6.46 2.76 -10.05
N ARG A 93 -7.77 2.77 -9.79
CA ARG A 93 -8.59 1.56 -9.83
C ARG A 93 -8.67 0.99 -11.24
N GLU A 94 -8.90 1.83 -12.24
CA GLU A 94 -8.95 1.44 -13.67
C GLU A 94 -7.62 0.85 -14.15
N MET A 95 -6.49 1.45 -13.76
CA MET A 95 -5.15 0.94 -14.08
C MET A 95 -4.92 -0.48 -13.54
N HIS A 96 -5.50 -0.82 -12.39
CA HIS A 96 -5.36 -2.14 -11.77
C HIS A 96 -6.44 -3.15 -12.20
N ARG A 97 -7.51 -2.71 -12.90
CA ARG A 97 -8.55 -3.60 -13.44
C ARG A 97 -8.00 -4.74 -14.28
N PRO A 98 -7.09 -4.54 -15.25
CA PRO A 98 -6.63 -5.61 -16.14
C PRO A 98 -5.65 -6.59 -15.47
N ILE A 99 -5.22 -6.33 -14.23
CA ILE A 99 -4.21 -7.14 -13.55
C ILE A 99 -4.88 -8.37 -12.93
N THR A 100 -4.80 -9.48 -13.66
CA THR A 100 -5.34 -10.79 -13.28
C THR A 100 -4.52 -11.89 -13.95
N GLY A 101 -4.42 -13.05 -13.30
CA GLY A 101 -3.65 -14.17 -13.81
C GLY A 101 -3.85 -15.44 -12.98
N LEU A 102 -2.89 -16.35 -13.11
CA LEU A 102 -2.77 -17.57 -12.30
C LEU A 102 -1.51 -17.49 -11.44
N ASP A 103 -1.61 -17.88 -10.17
CA ASP A 103 -0.45 -18.01 -9.29
C ASP A 103 0.36 -19.28 -9.55
N TYR A 104 1.45 -19.47 -8.80
CA TYR A 104 2.34 -20.63 -8.94
C TYR A 104 1.66 -21.98 -8.65
N GLU A 105 0.50 -21.98 -7.98
CA GLU A 105 -0.32 -23.17 -7.71
C GLU A 105 -1.49 -23.30 -8.73
N GLY A 106 -1.53 -22.45 -9.76
CA GLY A 106 -2.60 -22.44 -10.77
C GLY A 106 -3.91 -21.83 -10.30
N ARG A 107 -3.94 -21.13 -9.16
CA ARG A 107 -5.14 -20.46 -8.64
C ARG A 107 -5.30 -19.10 -9.32
N ARG A 108 -6.54 -18.74 -9.64
CA ARG A 108 -6.86 -17.41 -10.19
C ARG A 108 -6.62 -16.32 -9.16
N TYR A 109 -5.99 -15.23 -9.59
CA TYR A 109 -5.89 -14.01 -8.80
C TYR A 109 -6.34 -12.79 -9.60
N HIS A 110 -6.65 -11.73 -8.87
CA HIS A 110 -6.92 -10.42 -9.41
C HIS A 110 -6.33 -9.38 -8.47
N ALA A 111 -5.77 -8.29 -8.99
CA ALA A 111 -5.26 -7.19 -8.17
C ALA A 111 -6.30 -6.61 -7.21
N TRP A 112 -7.59 -6.61 -7.57
CA TRP A 112 -8.69 -6.18 -6.70
C TRP A 112 -9.11 -7.23 -5.66
N ASN A 113 -8.35 -8.31 -5.50
CA ASN A 113 -8.54 -9.17 -4.34
C ASN A 113 -8.42 -8.31 -3.08
N ARG A 114 -9.43 -8.43 -2.21
CA ARG A 114 -9.57 -7.68 -0.96
C ARG A 114 -8.27 -7.63 -0.15
N ASP A 115 -7.63 -8.79 0.02
CA ASP A 115 -6.48 -8.93 0.90
C ASP A 115 -5.25 -8.26 0.28
N VAL A 116 -5.10 -8.36 -1.05
CA VAL A 116 -4.03 -7.70 -1.82
C VAL A 116 -4.18 -6.18 -1.76
N TRP A 117 -5.38 -5.69 -2.04
CA TRP A 117 -5.70 -4.26 -2.08
C TRP A 117 -5.47 -3.60 -0.72
N THR A 118 -5.91 -4.26 0.35
CA THR A 118 -5.74 -3.81 1.74
C THR A 118 -4.28 -3.85 2.15
N TRP A 119 -3.55 -4.93 1.83
CA TRP A 119 -2.13 -5.05 2.14
C TRP A 119 -1.29 -3.93 1.51
N VAL A 120 -1.48 -3.67 0.22
CA VAL A 120 -0.73 -2.62 -0.50
C VAL A 120 -1.02 -1.24 0.09
N HIS A 121 -2.27 -0.94 0.42
CA HIS A 121 -2.65 0.34 1.02
C HIS A 121 -2.04 0.53 2.42
N LEU A 122 -2.24 -0.43 3.32
CA LEU A 122 -1.76 -0.32 4.70
C LEU A 122 -0.23 -0.28 4.79
N THR A 123 0.48 -1.07 3.98
CA THR A 123 1.95 -1.00 3.91
C THR A 123 2.45 0.32 3.33
N THR A 124 1.68 0.97 2.45
CA THR A 124 2.00 2.32 1.96
C THR A 124 1.91 3.34 3.09
N ILE A 125 0.81 3.32 3.86
CA ILE A 125 0.60 4.26 4.98
C ILE A 125 1.68 4.07 6.05
N GLU A 126 1.92 2.83 6.47
CA GLU A 126 2.94 2.52 7.49
C GLU A 126 4.33 2.93 7.02
N SER A 127 4.66 2.71 5.75
CA SER A 127 5.96 3.11 5.20
C SER A 127 6.15 4.62 5.14
N LEU A 128 5.08 5.39 4.90
CA LEU A 128 5.12 6.86 4.95
C LEU A 128 5.39 7.35 6.39
N ILE A 129 4.66 6.79 7.36
CA ILE A 129 4.86 7.11 8.79
C ILE A 129 6.29 6.77 9.20
N TYR A 130 6.75 5.55 8.88
CA TYR A 130 8.10 5.10 9.18
C TYR A 130 9.17 6.02 8.57
N ALA A 131 9.03 6.37 7.29
CA ALA A 131 9.99 7.24 6.61
C ALA A 131 10.07 8.63 7.25
N ILE A 132 8.93 9.20 7.64
CA ILE A 132 8.88 10.46 8.37
C ILE A 132 9.57 10.34 9.73
N GLU A 133 9.25 9.31 10.51
CA GLU A 133 9.82 9.10 11.85
C GLU A 133 11.34 8.88 11.79
N VAL A 134 11.84 8.19 10.77
CA VAL A 134 13.28 7.98 10.56
C VAL A 134 14.00 9.27 10.15
N CYS A 135 13.39 10.09 9.29
CA CYS A 135 14.03 11.33 8.80
C CYS A 135 13.94 12.51 9.76
N PHE A 136 12.87 12.59 10.55
CA PHE A 136 12.51 13.76 11.35
C PHE A 136 12.33 13.47 12.84
N GLY A 137 12.48 12.22 13.26
CA GLY A 137 12.19 11.77 14.61
C GLY A 137 10.70 11.50 14.85
N PRO A 138 10.35 10.96 16.03
CA PRO A 138 8.98 10.65 16.39
C PRO A 138 8.04 11.86 16.22
N GLN A 139 6.89 11.63 15.63
CA GLN A 139 5.86 12.67 15.46
C GLN A 139 4.83 12.60 16.59
N PRO A 140 4.12 13.70 16.90
CA PRO A 140 3.07 13.68 17.92
C PRO A 140 2.00 12.65 17.59
N ALA A 141 1.67 11.77 18.54
CA ALA A 141 0.71 10.69 18.32
C ALA A 141 -0.64 11.16 17.73
N PRO A 142 -1.23 12.30 18.16
CA PRO A 142 -2.47 12.79 17.54
C PRO A 142 -2.34 13.14 16.05
N GLU A 143 -1.17 13.59 15.60
CA GLU A 143 -0.92 13.91 14.18
C GLU A 143 -0.79 12.65 13.34
N VAL A 144 -0.08 11.63 13.86
CA VAL A 144 0.04 10.32 13.18
C VAL A 144 -1.33 9.64 13.06
N GLU A 145 -2.15 9.70 14.11
CA GLU A 145 -3.52 9.16 14.09
C GLU A 145 -4.45 9.91 13.14
N ALA A 146 -4.31 11.24 13.07
CA ALA A 146 -5.07 12.05 12.10
C ALA A 146 -4.68 11.69 10.66
N PHE A 147 -3.38 11.58 10.38
CA PHE A 147 -2.86 11.15 9.09
C PHE A 147 -3.34 9.75 8.72
N TYR A 148 -3.30 8.80 9.65
CA TYR A 148 -3.76 7.44 9.43
C TYR A 148 -5.24 7.41 9.04
N ARG A 149 -6.12 8.04 9.83
CA ARG A 149 -7.56 8.09 9.54
C ARG A 149 -7.88 8.75 8.21
N GLU A 150 -7.15 9.81 7.86
CA GLU A 150 -7.28 10.46 6.56
C GLU A 150 -6.85 9.53 5.41
N SER A 151 -5.75 8.82 5.58
CA SER A 151 -5.26 7.84 4.61
C SER A 151 -6.22 6.66 4.44
N CYS A 152 -6.90 6.23 5.50
CA CYS A 152 -8.00 5.26 5.42
C CYS A 152 -9.17 5.80 4.58
N ARG A 153 -9.56 7.07 4.76
CA ARG A 153 -10.61 7.71 3.94
C ARG A 153 -10.22 7.77 2.46
N LEU A 154 -8.96 8.10 2.16
CA LEU A 154 -8.43 8.06 0.79
C LEU A 154 -8.49 6.63 0.22
N GLY A 155 -8.13 5.63 1.03
CA GLY A 155 -8.25 4.20 0.71
C GLY A 155 -9.63 3.79 0.21
N MET A 156 -10.67 4.30 0.87
CA MET A 156 -12.05 4.01 0.52
C MET A 156 -12.44 4.53 -0.87
N LEU A 157 -11.85 5.63 -1.34
CA LEU A 157 -12.15 6.21 -2.66
C LEU A 157 -11.77 5.29 -3.81
N PHE A 158 -10.70 4.51 -3.66
CA PHE A 158 -10.27 3.52 -4.66
C PHE A 158 -10.64 2.08 -4.26
N GLY A 159 -11.48 1.89 -3.25
CA GLY A 159 -12.19 0.64 -2.97
C GLY A 159 -11.61 -0.26 -1.87
N VAL A 160 -10.70 0.23 -1.03
CA VAL A 160 -10.33 -0.48 0.22
C VAL A 160 -11.52 -0.37 1.18
N ARG A 161 -11.93 -1.49 1.79
CA ARG A 161 -13.09 -1.48 2.70
C ARG A 161 -12.66 -1.00 4.08
N GLU A 162 -13.52 -0.18 4.70
CA GLU A 162 -13.30 0.34 6.05
C GLU A 162 -13.03 -0.78 7.06
N GLN A 163 -13.86 -1.81 7.07
CA GLN A 163 -13.77 -2.97 7.96
C GLN A 163 -12.49 -3.83 7.80
N ASP A 164 -11.72 -3.61 6.75
CA ASP A 164 -10.47 -4.33 6.48
C ASP A 164 -9.25 -3.56 7.00
N MET A 165 -9.44 -2.29 7.34
CA MET A 165 -8.40 -1.43 7.89
C MET A 165 -8.48 -1.44 9.42
N PRO A 166 -7.34 -1.49 10.13
CA PRO A 166 -7.31 -1.34 11.58
C PRO A 166 -7.94 -0.03 12.10
N ASP A 167 -8.31 0.00 13.37
CA ASP A 167 -8.98 1.17 13.96
C ASP A 167 -8.02 2.34 14.24
N ASP A 168 -6.73 2.05 14.47
CA ASP A 168 -5.71 3.01 14.87
C ASP A 168 -4.30 2.65 14.36
N VAL A 169 -3.33 3.53 14.62
CA VAL A 169 -1.93 3.34 14.18
C VAL A 169 -1.29 2.13 14.86
N ALA A 170 -1.68 1.80 16.10
CA ALA A 170 -1.19 0.61 16.78
C ALA A 170 -1.65 -0.67 16.06
N GLY A 171 -2.92 -0.72 15.65
CA GLY A 171 -3.49 -1.78 14.83
C GLY A 171 -2.84 -1.87 13.45
N LEU A 172 -2.55 -0.73 12.82
CA LEU A 172 -1.77 -0.67 11.57
C LEU A 172 -0.39 -1.33 11.72
N ARG A 173 0.38 -0.91 12.72
CA ARG A 173 1.73 -1.44 12.98
C ARG A 173 1.68 -2.93 13.25
N ALA A 174 0.75 -3.37 14.10
CA ALA A 174 0.56 -4.78 14.40
C ALA A 174 0.11 -5.59 13.16
N TYR A 175 -0.69 -5.00 12.27
CA TYR A 175 -1.09 -5.63 11.00
C TYR A 175 0.11 -5.84 10.07
N VAL A 176 0.97 -4.82 9.90
CA VAL A 176 2.16 -4.93 9.06
C VAL A 176 3.19 -5.90 9.65
N GLU A 177 3.39 -5.86 10.97
CA GLU A 177 4.31 -6.76 11.68
C GLU A 177 3.90 -8.23 11.58
N ARG A 178 2.60 -8.54 11.68
CA ARG A 178 2.08 -9.90 11.48
C ARG A 178 2.30 -10.42 10.05
N GLY A 179 2.48 -9.53 9.09
CA GLY A 179 2.51 -9.86 7.66
C GLY A 179 1.10 -10.07 7.08
N SER A 180 1.02 -10.13 5.76
CA SER A 180 -0.26 -10.36 5.10
C SER A 180 -0.86 -11.72 5.52
N PRO A 181 -2.19 -11.84 5.65
CA PRO A 181 -2.81 -13.13 5.99
C PRO A 181 -2.39 -14.26 5.04
N THR A 182 -2.15 -13.93 3.78
CA THR A 182 -1.73 -14.87 2.72
C THR A 182 -0.23 -15.19 2.76
N SER A 183 0.64 -14.26 3.18
CA SER A 183 2.09 -14.51 3.26
C SER A 183 2.44 -15.55 4.32
N SER A 184 1.59 -15.76 5.33
CA SER A 184 1.74 -16.85 6.30
C SER A 184 1.69 -18.27 5.68
N ARG A 185 1.15 -18.40 4.47
CA ARG A 185 1.03 -19.67 3.73
C ARG A 185 2.28 -20.02 2.92
N CYS A 186 3.14 -19.05 2.64
CA CYS A 186 4.40 -19.27 1.94
C CYS A 186 5.54 -19.42 2.97
N ARG A 187 5.36 -20.30 3.96
CA ARG A 187 6.48 -20.78 4.76
C ARG A 187 7.15 -21.88 3.93
N PRO A 188 8.43 -21.78 3.54
CA PRO A 188 9.11 -22.93 2.98
C PRO A 188 9.03 -24.07 4.00
N GLU A 189 8.56 -25.23 3.57
CA GLU A 189 8.63 -26.44 4.39
C GLU A 189 10.09 -26.62 4.84
N PRO A 190 10.37 -26.87 6.13
CA PRO A 190 11.73 -27.11 6.59
C PRO A 190 12.25 -28.43 5.99
N GLY A 191 12.79 -28.35 4.77
CA GLY A 191 13.27 -29.49 4.00
C GLY A 191 13.74 -29.18 2.56
N GLU A 192 13.32 -28.07 1.94
CA GLU A 192 13.69 -27.80 0.53
C GLU A 192 15.07 -27.16 0.34
N CYS A 193 15.77 -26.79 1.42
CA CYS A 193 17.15 -26.30 1.35
C CYS A 193 18.17 -27.41 1.61
N SER A 194 18.02 -28.57 0.96
CA SER A 194 19.09 -29.55 0.87
C SER A 194 18.97 -30.39 -0.41
N SER A 195 19.67 -29.97 -1.47
CA SER A 195 20.54 -30.82 -2.30
C SER A 195 20.62 -30.32 -3.74
N SER A 196 21.75 -29.72 -4.11
CA SER A 196 22.41 -29.98 -5.39
C SER A 196 23.79 -29.30 -5.42
N SER A 197 24.69 -29.73 -4.55
CA SER A 197 26.13 -29.59 -4.78
C SER A 197 26.60 -30.78 -5.59
N THR A 198 26.32 -30.79 -6.90
CA THR A 198 27.03 -31.70 -7.80
C THR A 198 28.40 -31.12 -8.08
N ASN A 199 29.38 -31.62 -7.34
CA ASN A 199 30.80 -31.50 -7.64
C ASN A 199 31.04 -31.87 -9.11
N ARG A 200 31.67 -30.97 -9.86
CA ARG A 200 32.28 -31.28 -11.14
C ARG A 200 33.79 -31.12 -10.98
N THR A 201 34.46 -32.26 -10.91
CA THR A 201 35.90 -32.44 -11.16
C THR A 201 36.27 -32.01 -12.57
#